data_AF-A0A2V9ZBF2-F1
#
_entry.id   AF-A0A2V9ZBF2-F1
#
_cell.length_a   1.000
_cell.length_b   1.000
_cell.length_c   1.000
_cell.angle_alpha   90.00
_cell.angle_beta   90.00
_cell.angle_gamma   90.00
#
_symmetry.space_group_name_H-M   'P 1'
#
loop_
_entity.id
_entity.type
_entity.pdbx_description
1 polymer ?
#
loop_
_entity_poly.entity_id
_entity_poly.type
_entity_poly.pdbx_seq_one_letter_code
_entity_poly.pdbx_strand_id
1 'polypeptide(L)'
;MRLFTRTLAVLLLLGTVSWAMPLGTNTRAIIPSDIQQIISVDYRALRASDTAMQLKQQVLPESLKQFEQALKAVGIDPDKDVDQLTFISYRIPKQGIRVVGSAQGFFPVKAFYKRMNLKKIKAQKYRTAFIYPMSGGMEMSFLDENTLLFGDHSAMTGALDTRDGYTQGIDSNPQIADMITGVDSGPVWSVLDQQGTQNMLRSALGDASKLADYETLKKRLLGSRYVMNFASGVNFDLDVITSDSMTAATLSSLLKAGVMYKKMNATPVEKVAMDSLTVDSDSSKLQLHFKTDDKKFQSLMHSDLFAAVSR
;
A
#
# COMPACT_ATOMS: atom_id res chain seq x y z
N MET A 1 51.63 -14.07 -37.16
CA MET A 1 51.31 -13.99 -35.71
C MET A 1 50.46 -12.75 -35.51
N ARG A 2 49.13 -12.86 -35.47
CA ARG A 2 48.28 -13.27 -34.33
C ARG A 2 48.06 -12.11 -33.34
N LEU A 3 46.77 -11.75 -33.17
CA LEU A 3 46.12 -11.13 -31.99
C LEU A 3 46.45 -9.63 -31.74
N PHE A 4 45.55 -8.66 -31.49
CA PHE A 4 44.12 -8.54 -31.13
C PHE A 4 43.70 -7.08 -31.53
N THR A 5 42.76 -6.79 -32.44
CA THR A 5 41.29 -6.68 -32.31
C THR A 5 40.72 -5.83 -31.13
N ARG A 6 40.31 -4.60 -31.47
CA ARG A 6 39.00 -3.94 -31.22
C ARG A 6 38.62 -3.26 -29.88
N THR A 7 37.86 -2.17 -30.09
CA THR A 7 36.67 -1.65 -29.37
C THR A 7 36.85 -0.74 -28.16
N LEU A 8 36.61 0.57 -28.36
CA LEU A 8 36.10 1.48 -27.34
C LEU A 8 34.74 1.99 -27.82
N ALA A 9 33.69 1.19 -27.57
CA ALA A 9 32.31 1.62 -27.70
C ALA A 9 31.86 2.12 -26.32
N VAL A 10 31.68 3.44 -26.19
CA VAL A 10 31.10 4.08 -25.02
C VAL A 10 29.62 3.72 -24.97
N LEU A 11 29.27 2.71 -24.18
CA LEU A 11 27.90 2.42 -23.77
C LEU A 11 27.55 3.40 -22.65
N LEU A 12 26.77 4.42 -22.99
CA LEU A 12 25.97 5.19 -22.05
C LEU A 12 24.98 4.22 -21.38
N LEU A 13 25.37 3.68 -20.23
CA LEU A 13 24.43 3.11 -19.27
C LEU A 13 23.61 4.26 -18.70
N LEU A 14 22.53 4.62 -19.40
CA LEU A 14 21.37 5.25 -18.78
C LEU A 14 20.84 4.21 -17.79
N GLY A 15 21.29 4.28 -16.54
CA GLY A 15 20.59 3.65 -15.44
C GLY A 15 19.21 4.26 -15.41
N THR A 16 18.21 3.53 -15.89
CA THR A 16 16.81 3.89 -15.68
C THR A 16 16.59 3.79 -14.18
N VAL A 17 16.70 4.92 -13.49
CA VAL A 17 16.10 5.05 -12.16
C VAL A 17 14.61 4.82 -12.42
N SER A 18 14.12 3.64 -12.04
CA SER A 18 12.69 3.33 -12.12
C SER A 18 12.03 4.15 -11.02
N TRP A 19 11.63 5.37 -11.36
CA TRP A 19 10.75 6.16 -10.51
C TRP A 19 9.44 5.39 -10.36
N ALA A 20 8.95 5.25 -9.13
CA ALA A 20 7.63 4.64 -8.95
C ALA A 20 6.60 5.55 -9.64
N MET A 21 5.62 4.94 -10.32
CA MET A 21 4.61 5.73 -11.03
C MET A 21 3.52 6.17 -10.05
N PRO A 22 3.10 7.46 -10.10
CA PRO A 22 1.94 7.91 -9.37
C PRO A 22 0.70 7.11 -9.79
N LEU A 23 -0.36 7.16 -8.99
CA LEU A 23 -1.61 6.49 -9.33
C LEU A 23 -2.09 6.90 -10.73
N GLY A 24 -2.37 5.91 -11.58
CA GLY A 24 -2.97 6.13 -12.89
C GLY A 24 -4.34 6.81 -12.78
N THR A 25 -4.70 7.60 -13.79
CA THR A 25 -5.92 8.41 -13.82
C THR A 25 -7.19 7.58 -13.57
N ASN A 26 -7.29 6.40 -14.18
CA ASN A 26 -8.45 5.52 -14.00
C ASN A 26 -8.51 4.88 -12.60
N THR A 27 -7.36 4.60 -11.99
CA THR A 27 -7.30 4.21 -10.58
C THR A 27 -7.69 5.38 -9.68
N ARG A 28 -7.31 6.63 -9.97
CA ARG A 28 -7.75 7.80 -9.18
C ARG A 28 -9.26 8.03 -9.28
N ALA A 29 -9.85 7.86 -10.46
CA ALA A 29 -11.27 8.14 -10.72
C ALA A 29 -12.24 7.24 -9.91
N ILE A 30 -11.82 6.03 -9.51
CA ILE A 30 -12.65 5.10 -8.74
C ILE A 30 -12.58 5.33 -7.23
N ILE A 31 -11.71 6.22 -6.73
CA ILE A 31 -11.42 6.38 -5.29
C ILE A 31 -12.54 7.21 -4.65
N PRO A 32 -13.39 6.62 -3.78
CA PRO A 32 -14.46 7.35 -3.11
C PRO A 32 -13.91 8.38 -2.11
N SER A 33 -14.71 9.37 -1.70
CA SER A 33 -14.30 10.38 -0.72
C SER A 33 -14.07 9.83 0.70
N ASP A 34 -14.88 8.85 1.09
CA ASP A 34 -14.96 8.30 2.46
C ASP A 34 -13.90 7.21 2.71
N ILE A 35 -12.65 7.51 2.38
CA ILE A 35 -11.50 6.62 2.54
C ILE A 35 -11.22 6.35 4.01
N GLN A 36 -10.91 5.08 4.32
CA GLN A 36 -10.21 4.72 5.55
C GLN A 36 -8.72 4.50 5.29
N GLN A 37 -8.38 3.81 4.21
CA GLN A 37 -7.00 3.52 3.86
C GLN A 37 -6.83 3.30 2.36
N ILE A 38 -5.76 3.82 1.78
CA ILE A 38 -5.28 3.44 0.45
C ILE A 38 -3.87 2.90 0.62
N ILE A 39 -3.58 1.73 0.03
CA ILE A 39 -2.23 1.17 -0.05
C ILE A 39 -1.92 0.96 -1.53
N SER A 40 -0.75 1.40 -1.99
CA SER A 40 -0.29 1.11 -3.35
C SER A 40 1.10 0.50 -3.34
N VAL A 41 1.32 -0.40 -4.29
CA VAL A 41 2.55 -1.19 -4.43
C VAL A 41 2.94 -1.20 -5.91
N ASP A 42 4.12 -0.67 -6.24
CA ASP A 42 4.75 -0.82 -7.54
C ASP A 42 5.44 -2.19 -7.60
N TYR A 43 4.77 -3.16 -8.21
CA TYR A 43 5.27 -4.53 -8.33
C TYR A 43 6.56 -4.59 -9.17
N ARG A 44 6.81 -3.64 -10.09
CA ARG A 44 8.06 -3.61 -10.85
C ARG A 44 9.23 -3.27 -9.95
N ALA A 45 9.06 -2.28 -9.08
CA ALA A 45 10.08 -1.92 -8.10
C ALA A 45 10.34 -3.05 -7.09
N LEU A 46 9.29 -3.75 -6.64
CA LEU A 46 9.41 -4.88 -5.72
C LEU A 46 10.19 -6.05 -6.33
N ARG A 47 9.94 -6.41 -7.59
CA ARG A 47 10.63 -7.51 -8.27
C ARG A 47 12.14 -7.33 -8.37
N ALA A 48 12.63 -6.09 -8.27
CA ALA A 48 14.06 -5.80 -8.28
C ALA A 48 14.74 -6.02 -6.92
N SER A 49 13.99 -6.40 -5.86
CA SER A 49 14.51 -6.61 -4.51
C SER A 49 14.02 -7.93 -3.90
N ASP A 50 14.96 -8.83 -3.60
CA ASP A 50 14.66 -10.10 -2.91
C ASP A 50 14.04 -9.87 -1.54
N THR A 51 14.53 -8.87 -0.79
CA THR A 51 13.98 -8.48 0.51
C THR A 51 12.52 -8.05 0.39
N ALA A 52 12.19 -7.26 -0.64
CA ALA A 52 10.83 -6.80 -0.87
C ALA A 52 9.90 -7.97 -1.24
N MET A 53 10.38 -8.93 -2.05
CA MET A 53 9.64 -10.12 -2.42
C MET A 53 9.39 -11.06 -1.23
N GLN A 54 10.37 -11.21 -0.32
CA GLN A 54 10.18 -11.96 0.92
C GLN A 54 9.17 -11.27 1.84
N LEU A 55 9.29 -9.95 2.02
CA LEU A 55 8.32 -9.18 2.79
C LEU A 55 6.91 -9.38 2.24
N LYS A 56 6.73 -9.22 0.92
CA LYS A 56 5.47 -9.46 0.21
C LYS A 56 4.90 -10.84 0.59
N GLN A 57 5.69 -11.90 0.53
CA GLN A 57 5.22 -13.26 0.85
C GLN A 57 4.74 -13.40 2.31
N GLN A 58 5.40 -12.71 3.24
CA GLN A 58 5.10 -12.81 4.67
C GLN A 58 3.90 -11.94 5.09
N VAL A 59 3.75 -10.75 4.51
CA VAL A 59 2.73 -9.77 4.93
C VAL A 59 1.51 -9.71 3.99
N LEU A 60 1.51 -10.48 2.89
CA LEU A 60 0.38 -10.49 1.98
C LEU A 60 -0.90 -10.90 2.73
N PRO A 61 -1.94 -10.04 2.78
CA PRO A 61 -3.22 -10.44 3.35
C PRO A 61 -3.85 -11.54 2.49
N GLU A 62 -4.66 -12.40 3.12
CA GLU A 62 -5.30 -13.54 2.46
C GLU A 62 -6.19 -13.11 1.26
N SER A 63 -6.86 -11.97 1.37
CA SER A 63 -7.65 -11.38 0.26
C SER A 63 -6.80 -11.08 -0.98
N LEU A 64 -5.56 -10.61 -0.79
CA LEU A 64 -4.64 -10.36 -1.89
C LEU A 64 -4.11 -11.68 -2.48
N LYS A 65 -3.89 -12.72 -1.67
CA LYS A 65 -3.53 -14.07 -2.17
C LYS A 65 -4.63 -14.64 -3.03
N GLN A 66 -5.88 -14.51 -2.57
CA GLN A 66 -7.06 -14.93 -3.31
C GLN A 66 -7.20 -14.17 -4.62
N PHE A 67 -6.96 -12.86 -4.63
CA PHE A 67 -6.95 -12.06 -5.86
C PHE A 67 -5.90 -12.55 -6.86
N GLU A 68 -4.65 -12.73 -6.43
CA GLU A 68 -3.58 -13.22 -7.31
C GLU A 68 -3.90 -14.60 -7.90
N GLN A 69 -4.49 -15.50 -7.09
CA GLN A 69 -4.97 -16.80 -7.58
C GLN A 69 -6.12 -16.65 -8.58
N ALA A 70 -7.06 -15.74 -8.32
CA ALA A 70 -8.21 -15.49 -9.18
C ALA A 70 -7.80 -14.89 -10.53
N LEU A 71 -6.81 -14.00 -10.55
CA LEU A 71 -6.18 -13.50 -11.79
C LEU A 71 -5.59 -14.64 -12.62
N LYS A 72 -4.81 -15.52 -11.98
CA LYS A 72 -4.21 -16.69 -12.65
C LYS A 72 -5.29 -17.58 -13.29
N ALA A 73 -6.43 -17.77 -12.62
CA ALA A 73 -7.56 -18.55 -13.15
C ALA A 73 -8.19 -17.95 -14.43
N VAL A 74 -8.17 -16.63 -14.58
CA VAL A 74 -8.65 -15.92 -15.78
C VAL A 74 -7.55 -15.66 -16.82
N GLY A 75 -6.31 -16.05 -16.51
CA GLY A 75 -5.17 -16.03 -17.44
C GLY A 75 -4.37 -14.74 -17.42
N ILE A 76 -4.45 -14.01 -16.33
CA ILE A 76 -3.61 -12.87 -16.02
C ILE A 76 -2.58 -13.37 -15.01
N ASP A 77 -1.30 -13.21 -15.31
CA ASP A 77 -0.20 -13.55 -14.41
C ASP A 77 0.18 -12.31 -13.59
N PRO A 78 -0.18 -12.22 -12.29
CA PRO A 78 0.15 -11.06 -11.44
C PRO A 78 1.65 -10.76 -11.38
N ASP A 79 2.50 -11.78 -11.59
CA ASP A 79 3.95 -11.62 -11.52
C ASP A 79 4.54 -11.04 -12.82
N LYS A 80 3.77 -10.96 -13.91
CA LYS A 80 4.22 -10.45 -15.22
C LYS A 80 3.35 -9.33 -15.77
N ASP A 81 2.05 -9.45 -15.60
CA ASP A 81 1.04 -8.61 -16.25
C ASP A 81 0.62 -7.42 -15.36
N VAL A 82 0.94 -7.45 -14.06
CA VAL A 82 0.62 -6.37 -13.11
C VAL A 82 1.86 -5.55 -12.78
N ASP A 83 1.79 -4.25 -13.02
CA ASP A 83 2.87 -3.30 -12.73
C ASP A 83 2.65 -2.57 -11.41
N GLN A 84 1.41 -2.19 -11.12
CA GLN A 84 1.03 -1.52 -9.87
C GLN A 84 -0.25 -2.13 -9.33
N LEU A 85 -0.32 -2.30 -8.02
CA LEU A 85 -1.49 -2.79 -7.32
C LEU A 85 -1.88 -1.85 -6.20
N THR A 86 -3.13 -1.37 -6.23
CA THR A 86 -3.66 -0.43 -5.25
C THR A 86 -4.91 -1.02 -4.59
N PHE A 87 -4.94 -0.99 -3.26
CA PHE A 87 -6.09 -1.34 -2.44
C PHE A 87 -6.69 -0.10 -1.82
N ILE A 88 -8.01 0.04 -1.95
CA ILE A 88 -8.76 1.17 -1.43
C ILE A 88 -9.81 0.63 -0.46
N SER A 89 -9.57 0.86 0.82
CA SER A 89 -10.53 0.63 1.91
C SER A 89 -11.34 1.90 2.14
N TYR A 90 -12.66 1.84 1.97
CA TYR A 90 -13.55 2.98 2.11
C TYR A 90 -14.87 2.58 2.75
N ARG A 91 -15.59 3.56 3.29
CA ARG A 91 -16.85 3.33 4.00
C ARG A 91 -18.01 3.46 3.03
N ILE A 92 -18.91 2.48 3.07
CA ILE A 92 -20.23 2.57 2.44
C ILE A 92 -21.27 2.72 3.55
N PRO A 93 -22.12 3.77 3.53
CA PRO A 93 -23.14 3.97 4.54
C PRO A 93 -23.99 2.71 4.77
N LYS A 94 -24.19 2.33 6.03
CA LYS A 94 -24.94 1.13 6.48
C LYS A 94 -24.34 -0.23 6.09
N GLN A 95 -23.33 -0.26 5.22
CA GLN A 95 -22.67 -1.48 4.77
C GLN A 95 -21.32 -1.69 5.47
N GLY A 96 -20.72 -0.64 6.01
CA GLY A 96 -19.44 -0.70 6.71
C GLY A 96 -18.26 -0.47 5.76
N ILE A 97 -17.09 -0.95 6.15
CA ILE A 97 -15.87 -0.84 5.33
C ILE A 97 -15.94 -1.85 4.20
N ARG A 98 -15.57 -1.42 2.99
CA ARG A 98 -15.36 -2.25 1.81
C ARG A 98 -13.97 -2.01 1.25
N VAL A 99 -13.45 -3.03 0.57
CA VAL A 99 -12.14 -2.98 -0.06
C VAL A 99 -12.32 -3.26 -1.54
N VAL A 100 -11.90 -2.33 -2.37
CA VAL A 100 -11.75 -2.52 -3.81
C VAL A 100 -10.27 -2.48 -4.16
N GLY A 101 -9.87 -3.31 -5.10
CA GLY A 101 -8.53 -3.31 -5.65
C GLY A 101 -8.51 -2.79 -7.08
N SER A 102 -7.42 -2.12 -7.44
CA SER A 102 -7.12 -1.69 -8.80
C SER A 102 -5.73 -2.18 -9.16
N ALA A 103 -5.65 -2.99 -10.21
CA ALA A 103 -4.39 -3.43 -10.81
C ALA A 103 -4.16 -2.67 -12.11
N GLN A 104 -2.98 -2.09 -12.27
CA GLN A 104 -2.52 -1.53 -13.53
C GLN A 104 -1.45 -2.42 -14.13
N GLY A 105 -1.42 -2.56 -15.46
CA GLY A 105 -0.39 -3.29 -16.18
C GLY A 105 -0.80 -3.69 -17.60
N PHE A 106 -0.19 -4.74 -18.14
CA PHE A 106 -0.42 -5.19 -19.52
C PHE A 106 -1.31 -6.42 -19.53
N PHE A 107 -2.62 -6.20 -19.68
CA PHE A 107 -3.57 -7.31 -19.62
C PHE A 107 -3.87 -7.91 -21.00
N PRO A 108 -3.93 -9.25 -21.14
CA PRO A 108 -4.32 -9.90 -22.38
C PRO A 108 -5.85 -9.87 -22.60
N VAL A 109 -6.45 -8.67 -22.62
CA VAL A 109 -7.90 -8.42 -22.62
C VAL A 109 -8.64 -9.19 -23.73
N LYS A 110 -8.08 -9.25 -24.94
CA LYS A 110 -8.67 -10.01 -26.06
C LYS A 110 -8.73 -11.52 -25.75
N ALA A 111 -7.66 -12.07 -25.18
CA ALA A 111 -7.62 -13.48 -24.80
C ALA A 111 -8.55 -13.78 -23.62
N PHE A 112 -8.68 -12.83 -22.68
CA PHE A 112 -9.66 -12.88 -21.60
C PHE A 112 -11.09 -13.01 -22.16
N TYR A 113 -11.52 -12.11 -23.04
CA TYR A 113 -12.89 -12.17 -23.60
C TYR A 113 -13.15 -13.45 -24.39
N LYS A 114 -12.16 -13.91 -25.18
CA LYS A 114 -12.25 -15.19 -25.88
C LYS A 114 -12.48 -16.34 -24.89
N ARG A 115 -11.76 -16.35 -23.76
CA ARG A 115 -11.91 -17.37 -22.72
C ARG A 115 -13.27 -17.31 -22.03
N MET A 116 -13.77 -16.12 -21.70
CA MET A 116 -15.09 -15.95 -21.10
C MET A 116 -16.19 -16.49 -22.02
N ASN A 117 -16.11 -16.19 -23.32
CA ASN A 117 -17.04 -16.74 -24.31
C ASN A 117 -16.96 -18.26 -24.41
N LEU A 118 -15.75 -18.83 -24.49
CA LEU A 118 -15.54 -20.28 -24.55
C LEU A 118 -16.09 -21.00 -23.30
N LYS A 119 -15.91 -20.41 -22.12
CA LYS A 119 -16.43 -20.93 -20.85
C LYS A 119 -17.91 -20.58 -20.62
N LYS A 120 -18.57 -19.89 -21.55
CA LYS A 120 -19.96 -19.40 -21.42
C LYS A 120 -20.19 -18.54 -20.17
N ILE A 121 -19.15 -17.85 -19.68
CA ILE A 121 -19.23 -16.92 -18.57
C ILE A 121 -19.76 -15.59 -19.12
N LYS A 122 -20.91 -15.15 -18.61
CA LYS A 122 -21.54 -13.89 -19.01
C LYS A 122 -21.19 -12.79 -18.03
N ALA A 123 -20.94 -11.59 -18.54
CA ALA A 123 -20.83 -10.41 -17.69
C ALA A 123 -22.21 -9.96 -17.20
N GLN A 124 -22.25 -9.43 -15.99
CA GLN A 124 -23.33 -8.59 -15.52
C GLN A 124 -23.05 -7.15 -15.96
N LYS A 125 -24.02 -6.54 -16.67
CA LYS A 125 -23.92 -5.13 -17.01
C LYS A 125 -24.28 -4.29 -15.79
N TYR A 126 -23.39 -3.36 -15.43
CA TYR A 126 -23.65 -2.34 -14.42
C TYR A 126 -23.35 -0.98 -15.03
N ARG A 127 -24.42 -0.23 -15.38
CA ARG A 127 -24.33 1.03 -16.12
C ARG A 127 -23.51 0.84 -17.42
N THR A 128 -22.34 1.47 -17.52
CA THR A 128 -21.41 1.40 -18.65
C THR A 128 -20.38 0.28 -18.50
N ALA A 129 -20.23 -0.30 -17.30
CA ALA A 129 -19.25 -1.33 -17.01
C ALA A 129 -19.81 -2.74 -17.23
N PHE A 130 -18.91 -3.66 -17.58
CA PHE A 130 -19.17 -5.09 -17.61
C PHE A 130 -18.41 -5.75 -16.46
N ILE A 131 -19.15 -6.36 -15.54
CA ILE A 131 -18.63 -7.03 -14.36
C ILE A 131 -18.60 -8.53 -14.64
N TYR A 132 -17.43 -9.14 -14.49
CA TYR A 132 -17.20 -10.57 -14.68
C TYR A 132 -16.96 -11.25 -13.33
N PRO A 133 -17.55 -12.44 -13.09
CA PRO A 133 -17.28 -13.19 -11.88
C PRO A 133 -15.86 -13.77 -11.89
N MET A 134 -15.24 -13.81 -10.72
CA MET A 134 -13.98 -14.49 -10.43
C MET A 134 -14.20 -15.58 -9.37
N SER A 135 -13.16 -16.37 -9.08
CA SER A 135 -13.19 -17.31 -7.96
C SER A 135 -13.29 -16.60 -6.61
N GLY A 136 -13.84 -17.28 -5.59
CA GLY A 136 -13.86 -16.76 -4.21
C GLY A 136 -14.92 -15.68 -3.95
N GLY A 137 -15.93 -15.54 -4.81
CA GLY A 137 -16.98 -14.51 -4.67
C GLY A 137 -16.52 -13.10 -5.05
N MET A 138 -15.31 -12.97 -5.60
CA MET A 138 -14.83 -11.72 -6.19
C MET A 138 -15.39 -11.52 -7.59
N GLU A 139 -15.39 -10.26 -8.00
CA GLU A 139 -15.74 -9.81 -9.33
C GLU A 139 -14.64 -8.91 -9.88
N MET A 140 -14.63 -8.72 -11.20
CA MET A 140 -13.71 -7.81 -11.85
C MET A 140 -14.34 -7.05 -13.00
N SER A 141 -13.78 -5.89 -13.32
CA SER A 141 -14.13 -5.10 -14.49
C SER A 141 -12.89 -4.41 -15.04
N PHE A 142 -12.69 -4.50 -16.36
CA PHE A 142 -11.69 -3.66 -17.02
C PHE A 142 -12.22 -2.23 -17.10
N LEU A 143 -11.47 -1.27 -16.57
CA LEU A 143 -11.78 0.15 -16.74
C LEU A 143 -11.29 0.64 -18.11
N ASP A 144 -10.20 0.07 -18.59
CA ASP A 144 -9.62 0.22 -19.93
C ASP A 144 -8.73 -1.00 -20.25
N GLU A 145 -7.81 -0.89 -21.24
CA GLU A 145 -6.92 -1.99 -21.62
C GLU A 145 -5.80 -2.30 -20.61
N ASN A 146 -5.50 -1.39 -19.68
CA ASN A 146 -4.36 -1.48 -18.77
C ASN A 146 -4.73 -1.35 -17.28
N THR A 147 -6.01 -1.19 -16.95
CA THR A 147 -6.53 -0.98 -15.60
C THR A 147 -7.68 -1.94 -15.33
N LEU A 148 -7.48 -2.79 -14.33
CA LEU A 148 -8.42 -3.79 -13.86
C LEU A 148 -8.91 -3.41 -12.46
N LEU A 149 -10.21 -3.32 -12.29
CA LEU A 149 -10.89 -3.18 -11.01
C LEU A 149 -11.33 -4.55 -10.51
N PHE A 150 -11.20 -4.82 -9.21
CA PHE A 150 -11.67 -6.07 -8.61
C PHE A 150 -12.10 -5.89 -7.14
N GLY A 151 -12.98 -6.77 -6.67
CA GLY A 151 -13.48 -6.74 -5.29
C GLY A 151 -14.78 -7.52 -5.16
N ASP A 152 -15.43 -7.44 -3.99
CA ASP A 152 -16.82 -7.91 -3.88
C ASP A 152 -17.78 -6.98 -4.63
N HIS A 153 -19.01 -7.45 -4.86
CA HIS A 153 -20.01 -6.71 -5.64
C HIS A 153 -20.29 -5.29 -5.12
N SER A 154 -20.38 -5.12 -3.79
CA SER A 154 -20.65 -3.83 -3.17
C SER A 154 -19.47 -2.87 -3.28
N ALA A 155 -18.25 -3.38 -3.18
CA ALA A 155 -17.02 -2.62 -3.40
C ALA A 155 -16.88 -2.19 -4.87
N MET A 156 -17.15 -3.11 -5.80
CA MET A 156 -17.10 -2.82 -7.24
C MET A 156 -18.09 -1.72 -7.63
N THR A 157 -19.34 -1.84 -7.19
CA THR A 157 -20.39 -0.87 -7.54
C THR A 157 -20.14 0.51 -6.92
N GLY A 158 -19.69 0.61 -5.67
CA GLY A 158 -19.36 1.90 -5.06
C GLY A 158 -18.18 2.61 -5.74
N ALA A 159 -17.17 1.85 -6.18
CA ALA A 159 -16.04 2.37 -6.93
C ALA A 159 -16.44 2.85 -8.35
N LEU A 160 -17.28 2.08 -9.04
CA LEU A 160 -17.82 2.44 -10.35
C LEU A 160 -18.77 3.65 -10.27
N ASP A 161 -19.59 3.75 -9.23
CA ASP A 161 -20.44 4.90 -8.97
C ASP A 161 -19.62 6.18 -8.77
N THR A 162 -18.46 6.08 -8.12
CA THR A 162 -17.54 7.21 -7.95
C THR A 162 -16.96 7.65 -9.29
N ARG A 163 -16.43 6.70 -10.08
CA ARG A 163 -15.89 6.97 -11.43
C ARG A 163 -16.91 7.65 -12.33
N ASP A 164 -18.17 7.20 -12.25
CA ASP A 164 -19.25 7.70 -13.08
C ASP A 164 -19.91 8.98 -12.49
N GLY A 165 -19.42 9.51 -11.37
CA GLY A 165 -19.85 10.77 -10.77
C GLY A 165 -21.15 10.71 -9.95
N TYR A 166 -21.61 9.52 -9.58
CA TYR A 166 -22.80 9.32 -8.74
C TYR A 166 -22.50 9.45 -7.24
N THR A 167 -21.23 9.27 -6.86
CA THR A 167 -20.73 9.50 -5.50
C THR A 167 -19.53 10.43 -5.54
N GLN A 168 -19.26 11.09 -4.41
CA GLN A 168 -18.12 11.98 -4.29
C GLN A 168 -16.81 11.18 -4.36
N GLY A 169 -15.89 11.66 -5.19
CA GLY A 169 -14.54 11.09 -5.32
C GLY A 169 -13.54 11.76 -4.39
N ILE A 170 -12.30 11.29 -4.45
CA ILE A 170 -11.18 11.74 -3.61
C ILE A 170 -10.92 13.26 -3.65
N ASP A 171 -11.26 13.93 -4.74
CA ASP A 171 -11.10 15.39 -4.89
C ASP A 171 -11.97 16.19 -3.91
N SER A 172 -13.02 15.58 -3.36
CA SER A 172 -13.83 16.17 -2.29
C SER A 172 -13.22 16.00 -0.89
N ASN A 173 -12.11 15.28 -0.78
CA ASN A 173 -11.36 15.05 0.46
C ASN A 173 -9.92 15.58 0.31
N PRO A 174 -9.72 16.91 0.40
CA PRO A 174 -8.43 17.53 0.14
C PRO A 174 -7.32 17.07 1.09
N GLN A 175 -7.68 16.68 2.32
CA GLN A 175 -6.71 16.17 3.30
C GLN A 175 -6.09 14.83 2.85
N ILE A 176 -6.91 13.89 2.36
CA ILE A 176 -6.40 12.61 1.85
C ILE A 176 -5.67 12.84 0.53
N ALA A 177 -6.20 13.70 -0.36
CA ALA A 177 -5.56 14.00 -1.64
C ALA A 177 -4.14 14.61 -1.48
N ASP A 178 -3.96 15.52 -0.51
CA ASP A 178 -2.65 16.08 -0.17
C ASP A 178 -1.69 15.02 0.38
N MET A 179 -2.19 14.15 1.29
CA MET A 179 -1.39 13.04 1.80
C MET A 179 -0.92 12.09 0.69
N ILE A 180 -1.78 11.74 -0.27
CA ILE A 180 -1.43 10.90 -1.43
C ILE A 180 -0.31 11.55 -2.23
N THR A 181 -0.44 12.84 -2.52
CA THR A 181 0.55 13.59 -3.32
C THR A 181 1.94 13.58 -2.66
N GLY A 182 2.01 13.51 -1.33
CA GLY A 182 3.29 13.41 -0.62
C GLY A 182 3.97 12.04 -0.65
N VAL A 183 3.29 10.98 -1.12
CA VAL A 183 3.79 9.60 -1.04
C VAL A 183 3.66 8.79 -2.34
N ASP A 184 2.90 9.27 -3.33
CA ASP A 184 2.52 8.48 -4.51
C ASP A 184 3.66 8.16 -5.47
N SER A 185 4.85 8.73 -5.24
CA SER A 185 6.10 8.37 -5.93
C SER A 185 6.91 7.26 -5.23
N GLY A 186 6.43 6.71 -4.11
CA GLY A 186 7.08 5.61 -3.39
C GLY A 186 6.79 4.23 -4.01
N PRO A 187 7.69 3.24 -3.90
CA PRO A 187 7.44 1.91 -4.43
C PRO A 187 6.41 1.12 -3.59
N VAL A 188 6.32 1.41 -2.30
CA VAL A 188 5.19 1.02 -1.45
C VAL A 188 4.79 2.23 -0.64
N TRP A 189 3.50 2.56 -0.65
CA TRP A 189 3.01 3.64 0.19
C TRP A 189 1.59 3.39 0.65
N SER A 190 1.18 4.10 1.70
CA SER A 190 -0.19 4.09 2.18
C SER A 190 -0.57 5.45 2.75
N VAL A 191 -1.86 5.75 2.67
CA VAL A 191 -2.51 6.87 3.35
C VAL A 191 -3.67 6.31 4.18
N LEU A 192 -3.79 6.76 5.42
CA LEU A 192 -4.88 6.42 6.33
C LEU A 192 -5.59 7.70 6.76
N ASP A 193 -6.91 7.62 6.87
CA ASP A 193 -7.69 8.68 7.48
C ASP A 193 -7.54 8.68 9.01
N GLN A 194 -8.20 9.63 9.67
CA GLN A 194 -8.17 9.76 11.12
C GLN A 194 -8.45 8.43 11.85
N GLN A 195 -9.51 7.71 11.46
CA GLN A 195 -9.89 6.47 12.14
C GLN A 195 -8.88 5.34 11.86
N GLY A 196 -8.39 5.23 10.62
CA GLY A 196 -7.34 4.30 10.24
C GLY A 196 -6.06 4.53 11.05
N THR A 197 -5.62 5.78 11.17
CA THR A 197 -4.46 6.17 11.98
C THR A 197 -4.66 5.88 13.46
N GLN A 198 -5.86 6.16 14.01
CA GLN A 198 -6.19 5.82 15.40
C GLN A 198 -6.13 4.33 15.67
N ASN A 199 -6.56 3.50 14.71
CA ASN A 199 -6.49 2.05 14.82
C ASN A 199 -5.04 1.57 14.72
N MET A 200 -4.27 2.09 13.75
CA MET A 200 -2.85 1.79 13.57
C MET A 200 -2.03 2.10 14.84
N LEU A 201 -2.17 3.32 15.39
CA LEU A 201 -1.44 3.70 16.60
C LEU A 201 -1.85 2.88 17.81
N ARG A 202 -3.13 2.52 17.92
CA ARG A 202 -3.60 1.64 19.00
C ARG A 202 -2.95 0.27 18.93
N SER A 203 -2.86 -0.31 17.74
CA SER A 203 -2.15 -1.58 17.52
C SER A 203 -0.65 -1.46 17.84
N ALA A 204 0.00 -0.37 17.41
CA ALA A 204 1.43 -0.17 17.64
C ALA A 204 1.79 0.04 19.13
N LEU A 205 0.96 0.80 19.85
CA LEU A 205 1.15 1.10 21.27
C LEU A 205 0.74 -0.07 22.19
N GLY A 206 -0.11 -0.99 21.72
CA GLY A 206 -0.58 -2.11 22.53
C GLY A 206 -1.20 -1.63 23.85
N ASP A 207 -0.79 -2.21 24.97
CA ASP A 207 -1.28 -1.83 26.30
C ASP A 207 -0.96 -0.38 26.70
N ALA A 208 0.05 0.27 26.10
CA ALA A 208 0.34 1.68 26.35
C ALA A 208 -0.76 2.61 25.81
N SER A 209 -1.63 2.13 24.92
CA SER A 209 -2.82 2.88 24.49
C SER A 209 -3.87 3.04 25.59
N LYS A 210 -3.75 2.33 26.72
CA LYS A 210 -4.64 2.43 27.89
C LYS A 210 -4.30 3.60 28.83
N LEU A 211 -3.22 4.35 28.54
CA LEU A 211 -2.84 5.52 29.32
C LEU A 211 -3.93 6.62 29.19
N ALA A 212 -4.21 7.32 30.29
CA ALA A 212 -5.30 8.30 30.40
C ALA A 212 -5.25 9.40 29.32
N ASP A 213 -4.07 9.71 28.80
CA ASP A 213 -3.87 10.78 27.81
C ASP A 213 -4.12 10.35 26.35
N TYR A 214 -4.17 9.05 26.04
CA TYR A 214 -4.36 8.58 24.66
C TYR A 214 -5.72 8.98 24.09
N GLU A 215 -6.77 8.98 24.91
CA GLU A 215 -8.13 9.37 24.51
C GLU A 215 -8.24 10.84 24.12
N THR A 216 -7.40 11.70 24.69
CA THR A 216 -7.30 13.12 24.33
C THR A 216 -6.47 13.29 23.06
N LEU A 217 -5.35 12.58 22.97
CA LEU A 217 -4.45 12.62 21.81
C LEU A 217 -5.10 12.08 20.54
N LYS A 218 -5.88 10.99 20.63
CA LYS A 218 -6.50 10.36 19.45
C LYS A 218 -7.43 11.30 18.70
N LYS A 219 -8.11 12.22 19.41
CA LYS A 219 -9.03 13.22 18.83
C LYS A 219 -8.30 14.30 18.03
N ARG A 220 -7.00 14.44 18.25
CA ARG A 220 -6.11 15.41 17.61
C ARG A 220 -5.37 14.83 16.40
N LEU A 221 -5.53 13.54 16.12
CA LEU A 221 -5.01 12.90 14.91
C LEU A 221 -5.87 13.29 13.72
N LEU A 222 -5.25 13.61 12.58
CA LEU A 222 -5.96 13.94 11.34
C LEU A 222 -5.85 12.80 10.33
N GLY A 223 -4.70 12.12 10.29
CA GLY A 223 -4.43 11.01 9.39
C GLY A 223 -2.96 10.60 9.46
N SER A 224 -2.54 9.68 8.61
CA SER A 224 -1.15 9.28 8.50
C SER A 224 -0.83 8.79 7.11
N ARG A 225 0.44 8.90 6.74
CA ARG A 225 0.95 8.38 5.47
C ARG A 225 2.30 7.74 5.70
N TYR A 226 2.58 6.68 4.98
CA TYR A 226 3.90 6.05 5.00
C TYR A 226 4.40 5.69 3.62
N VAL A 227 5.72 5.64 3.47
CA VAL A 227 6.43 5.14 2.30
C VAL A 227 7.43 4.08 2.77
N MET A 228 7.55 3.00 2.01
CA MET A 228 8.63 2.03 2.17
C MET A 228 9.38 1.89 0.85
N ASN A 229 10.71 1.89 0.93
CA ASN A 229 11.62 1.78 -0.21
C ASN A 229 12.69 0.72 0.06
N PHE A 230 13.02 -0.04 -1.00
CA PHE A 230 13.96 -1.16 -0.96
C PHE A 230 15.26 -0.89 -1.74
N ALA A 231 15.45 0.35 -2.21
CA ALA A 231 16.69 0.78 -2.82
C ALA A 231 17.77 0.93 -1.74
N SER A 232 18.85 0.14 -1.86
CA SER A 232 20.00 0.16 -0.95
C SER A 232 19.64 -0.17 0.50
N GLY A 233 18.95 -1.30 0.70
CA GLY A 233 18.39 -1.72 1.99
C GLY A 233 16.93 -1.30 2.14
N VAL A 234 16.43 -1.29 3.37
CA VAL A 234 15.03 -0.95 3.67
C VAL A 234 14.96 0.40 4.35
N ASN A 235 14.18 1.30 3.77
CA ASN A 235 13.83 2.60 4.34
C ASN A 235 12.31 2.63 4.52
N PHE A 236 11.86 3.08 5.69
CA PHE A 236 10.44 3.27 6.01
C PHE A 236 10.27 4.62 6.68
N ASP A 237 9.40 5.44 6.10
CA ASP A 237 9.05 6.77 6.60
C ASP A 237 7.56 6.79 6.91
N LEU A 238 7.19 7.21 8.13
CA LEU A 238 5.81 7.40 8.57
C LEU A 238 5.64 8.82 9.10
N ASP A 239 4.71 9.55 8.50
CA ASP A 239 4.19 10.81 9.04
C ASP A 239 2.81 10.55 9.65
N VAL A 240 2.62 10.96 10.90
CA VAL A 240 1.32 11.06 11.55
C VAL A 240 0.96 12.54 11.68
N ILE A 241 -0.13 12.93 11.03
CA ILE A 241 -0.59 14.31 10.98
C ILE A 241 -1.50 14.57 12.17
N THR A 242 -1.23 15.65 12.88
CA THR A 242 -1.98 16.09 14.06
C THR A 242 -2.55 17.49 13.85
N SER A 243 -3.48 17.92 14.71
CA SER A 243 -4.06 19.26 14.65
C SER A 243 -3.11 20.38 15.07
N ASP A 244 -2.05 20.06 15.82
CA ASP A 244 -1.15 21.05 16.43
C ASP A 244 0.20 20.44 16.80
N SER A 245 1.23 21.30 16.89
CA SER A 245 2.60 20.86 17.16
C SER A 245 2.82 20.29 18.55
N MET A 246 2.04 20.73 19.54
CA MET A 246 2.12 20.19 20.91
C MET A 246 1.72 18.71 20.93
N THR A 247 0.64 18.36 20.24
CA THR A 247 0.20 16.96 20.08
C THR A 247 1.29 16.12 19.40
N ALA A 248 1.87 16.61 18.30
CA ALA A 248 2.95 15.91 17.61
C ALA A 248 4.17 15.66 18.52
N ALA A 249 4.61 16.68 19.26
CA ALA A 249 5.73 16.58 20.20
C ALA A 249 5.42 15.58 21.34
N THR A 250 4.20 15.61 21.89
CA THR A 250 3.77 14.68 22.94
C THR A 250 3.78 13.23 22.45
N LEU A 251 3.24 12.98 21.25
CA LEU A 251 3.28 11.65 20.65
C LEU A 251 4.72 11.18 20.38
N SER A 252 5.61 12.08 19.93
CA SER A 252 7.02 11.78 19.73
C SER A 252 7.70 11.34 21.03
N SER A 253 7.49 12.08 22.13
CA SER A 253 8.00 11.73 23.46
C SER A 253 7.47 10.39 23.96
N LEU A 254 6.17 10.14 23.82
CA LEU A 254 5.55 8.87 24.22
C LEU A 254 6.09 7.68 23.42
N LEU A 255 6.26 7.84 22.11
CA LEU A 255 6.82 6.80 21.26
C LEU A 255 8.29 6.55 21.56
N LYS A 256 9.11 7.59 21.80
CA LYS A 256 10.50 7.45 22.25
C LYS A 256 10.59 6.64 23.54
N ALA A 257 9.74 6.94 24.52
CA ALA A 257 9.66 6.20 25.77
C ALA A 257 9.23 4.74 25.54
N GLY A 258 8.23 4.52 24.67
CA GLY A 258 7.76 3.18 24.30
C GLY A 258 8.84 2.34 23.60
N VAL A 259 9.60 2.92 22.68
CA VAL A 259 10.73 2.28 22.00
C VAL A 259 11.83 1.94 23.01
N MET A 260 12.19 2.87 23.90
CA MET A 260 13.18 2.62 24.95
C MET A 260 12.75 1.46 25.88
N TYR A 261 11.49 1.45 26.31
CA TYR A 261 10.95 0.39 27.15
C TYR A 261 10.97 -0.97 26.44
N LYS A 262 10.52 -1.04 25.17
CA LYS A 262 10.60 -2.27 24.37
C LYS A 262 12.05 -2.73 24.19
N LYS A 263 12.99 -1.81 23.97
CA LYS A 263 14.41 -2.10 23.77
C LYS A 263 15.04 -2.82 24.97
N MET A 264 14.62 -2.51 26.20
CA MET A 264 15.18 -3.15 27.40
C MET A 264 14.97 -4.68 27.42
N ASN A 265 13.83 -5.14 26.92
CA ASN A 265 13.43 -6.56 26.92
C ASN A 265 13.59 -7.24 25.55
N ALA A 266 14.08 -6.50 24.55
CA ALA A 266 14.20 -6.98 23.18
C ALA A 266 15.41 -7.91 22.97
N THR A 267 15.28 -8.81 21.99
CA THR A 267 16.39 -9.64 21.49
C THR A 267 17.49 -8.77 20.85
N PRO A 268 18.73 -9.29 20.66
CA PRO A 268 19.80 -8.51 20.01
C PRO A 268 19.42 -7.98 18.61
N VAL A 269 18.69 -8.77 17.81
CA VAL A 269 18.24 -8.36 16.46
C VAL A 269 17.24 -7.20 16.56
N GLU A 270 16.28 -7.30 17.47
CA GLU A 270 15.28 -6.25 17.69
C GLU A 270 15.89 -4.98 18.27
N LYS A 271 16.89 -5.08 19.15
CA LYS A 271 17.62 -3.91 19.67
C LYS A 271 18.30 -3.14 18.54
N VAL A 272 18.96 -3.84 17.61
CA VAL A 272 19.58 -3.23 16.43
C VAL A 272 18.53 -2.56 15.54
N ALA A 273 17.36 -3.19 15.35
CA ALA A 273 16.28 -2.58 14.60
C ALA A 273 15.72 -1.31 15.27
N MET A 274 15.59 -1.31 16.61
CA MET A 274 15.18 -0.13 17.35
C MET A 274 16.23 0.99 17.31
N ASP A 275 17.53 0.67 17.20
CA ASP A 275 18.60 1.64 16.99
C ASP A 275 18.59 2.25 15.58
N SER A 276 18.01 1.53 14.61
CA SER A 276 17.74 1.99 13.25
C SER A 276 16.49 2.87 13.12
N LEU A 277 15.72 3.07 14.21
CA LEU A 277 14.51 3.87 14.25
C LEU A 277 14.79 5.25 14.87
N THR A 278 14.48 6.31 14.13
CA THR A 278 14.40 7.68 14.63
C THR A 278 12.93 8.07 14.79
N VAL A 279 12.62 8.71 15.90
CA VAL A 279 11.29 9.29 16.17
C VAL A 279 11.51 10.79 16.37
N ASP A 280 10.74 11.63 15.70
CA ASP A 280 10.82 13.09 15.82
C ASP A 280 9.45 13.75 15.66
N SER A 281 9.39 15.06 15.83
CA SER A 281 8.21 15.87 15.53
C SER A 281 8.63 17.13 14.78
N ASP A 282 7.98 17.40 13.65
CA ASP A 282 8.15 18.61 12.86
C ASP A 282 6.79 19.27 12.67
N SER A 283 6.63 20.49 13.18
CA SER A 283 5.40 21.25 13.07
C SER A 283 4.22 20.40 13.59
N SER A 284 3.18 20.17 12.81
CA SER A 284 2.03 19.32 13.19
C SER A 284 2.21 17.83 12.86
N LYS A 285 3.42 17.37 12.54
CA LYS A 285 3.70 15.98 12.18
C LYS A 285 4.54 15.29 13.24
N LEU A 286 4.11 14.12 13.69
CA LEU A 286 4.99 13.11 14.27
C LEU A 286 5.66 12.36 13.11
N GLN A 287 6.97 12.18 13.18
CA GLN A 287 7.76 11.55 12.11
C GLN A 287 8.51 10.34 12.65
N LEU A 288 8.42 9.21 11.95
CA LEU A 288 9.21 8.03 12.22
C LEU A 288 10.02 7.71 10.97
N HIS A 289 11.32 7.54 11.14
CA HIS A 289 12.24 7.12 10.09
C HIS A 289 12.94 5.84 10.53
N PHE A 290 12.79 4.77 9.77
CA PHE A 290 13.50 3.52 9.98
C PHE A 290 14.37 3.21 8.76
N LYS A 291 15.65 2.93 9.00
CA LYS A 291 16.59 2.56 7.94
C LYS A 291 17.51 1.43 8.36
N THR A 292 17.58 0.39 7.53
CA THR A 292 18.47 -0.75 7.77
C THR A 292 18.94 -1.39 6.46
N ASP A 293 19.96 -2.24 6.54
CA ASP A 293 20.41 -3.03 5.40
C ASP A 293 19.55 -4.30 5.21
N ASP A 294 19.59 -4.88 4.02
CA ASP A 294 18.78 -6.04 3.65
C ASP A 294 18.95 -7.23 4.61
N LYS A 295 20.19 -7.52 5.01
CA LYS A 295 20.50 -8.68 5.86
C LYS A 295 19.90 -8.53 7.26
N LYS A 296 20.00 -7.33 7.84
CA LYS A 296 19.38 -7.03 9.14
C LYS A 296 17.86 -7.04 9.04
N PHE A 297 17.28 -6.49 7.97
CA PHE A 297 15.84 -6.52 7.78
C PHE A 297 15.31 -7.95 7.64
N GLN A 298 15.98 -8.81 6.87
CA GLN A 298 15.63 -10.22 6.75
C GLN A 298 15.67 -10.95 8.09
N SER A 299 16.67 -10.65 8.93
CA SER A 299 16.72 -11.19 10.29
C SER A 299 15.56 -10.69 11.16
N LEU A 300 15.19 -9.41 11.01
CA LEU A 300 14.06 -8.80 11.72
C LEU A 300 12.71 -9.41 11.32
N MET A 301 12.51 -9.76 10.05
CA MET A 301 11.26 -10.37 9.57
C MET A 301 10.88 -11.66 10.32
N HIS A 302 11.87 -12.37 10.88
CA HIS A 302 11.64 -13.60 11.66
C HIS A 302 11.49 -13.36 13.18
N SER A 303 11.48 -12.10 13.63
CA SER A 303 11.36 -11.74 15.06
C SER A 303 9.91 -11.59 15.52
N ASP A 304 9.72 -11.65 16.84
CA ASP A 304 8.43 -11.37 17.48
C ASP A 304 8.01 -9.91 17.32
N LEU A 305 8.97 -8.97 17.33
CA LEU A 305 8.71 -7.56 17.05
C LEU A 305 8.04 -7.36 15.68
N PHE A 306 8.55 -8.03 14.65
CA PHE A 306 7.97 -7.94 13.31
C PHE A 306 6.59 -8.60 13.26
N ALA A 307 6.46 -9.79 13.85
CA ALA A 307 5.17 -10.49 13.93
C ALA A 307 4.09 -9.68 14.67
N ALA A 308 4.46 -8.84 15.64
CA ALA A 308 3.53 -8.00 16.38
C ALA A 308 3.01 -6.79 15.58
N VAL A 309 3.76 -6.33 14.58
CA VAL A 309 3.38 -5.17 13.74
C VAL A 309 2.85 -5.54 12.37
N SER A 310 3.06 -6.79 11.94
CA SER A 310 2.61 -7.29 10.64
C SER A 310 1.28 -8.04 10.66
N ARG A 311 0.64 -8.15 11.83
CA ARG A 311 -0.64 -8.87 12.03
C ARG A 311 -1.82 -7.91 12.12
#